data_AF-A0A3P9DJT3-F1
#
_entry.id   AF-A0A3P9DJT3-F1
#
_cell.length_a   1.000
_cell.length_b   1.000
_cell.length_c   1.000
_cell.angle_alpha   90.00
_cell.angle_beta   90.00
_cell.angle_gamma   90.00
#
_symmetry.space_group_name_H-M   'P 1'
#
loop_
_entity.id
_entity.type
_entity.pdbx_description
1 polymer ?
#
loop_
_entity_poly.entity_id
_entity_poly.type
_entity_poly.pdbx_seq_one_letter_code
_entity_poly.pdbx_strand_id
1 'polypeptide(L)'
;FFRLSSCNISEEDCRDLLSRCWQMEESMQEKFQTKLTSLEAYSRRESLRLYRVPEGEESGAPSMAHFVEKLLRENLAIPPSTPLQIQRAHRVLSLLPPDGSQPRSILVKFLCFTVKEEVLRLAWQKKGFMLNSSKINLDHDYPPEIMAMRKEYAEARKVLKEKNVRFRTLYSARLKVFFEGGVKTYNTVEEATADLASRGLPVKVITPPATPREKLQRCPLKHSEML
;
A
#
# COMPACT_ATOMS: atom_id res chain seq x y z
N PHE A 1 21.93 51.52 -35.75
CA PHE A 1 21.95 51.35 -34.28
C PHE A 1 20.65 50.69 -33.85
N PHE A 2 20.68 49.38 -33.61
CA PHE A 2 19.51 48.62 -33.15
C PHE A 2 19.21 48.97 -31.69
N ARG A 3 18.00 49.48 -31.42
CA ARG A 3 17.52 49.76 -30.08
C ARG A 3 17.05 48.43 -29.48
N LEU A 4 17.84 47.85 -28.58
CA LEU A 4 17.38 46.72 -27.76
C LEU A 4 16.21 47.23 -26.92
N SER A 5 15.00 46.76 -27.22
CA SER A 5 13.82 46.97 -26.39
C SER A 5 14.05 46.24 -25.07
N SER A 6 14.31 47.01 -24.01
CA SER A 6 14.41 46.53 -22.64
C SER A 6 13.09 45.82 -22.29
N CYS A 7 13.15 44.51 -22.12
CA CYS A 7 12.01 43.72 -21.69
C CYS A 7 11.82 43.99 -20.18
N ASN A 8 10.90 44.89 -19.84
CA ASN A 8 10.47 45.09 -18.44
C ASN A 8 9.57 43.92 -18.05
N ILE A 9 10.18 42.77 -17.75
CA ILE A 9 9.49 41.66 -17.10
C ILE A 9 9.17 42.13 -15.68
N SER A 10 7.89 42.18 -15.31
CA SER A 10 7.50 42.59 -13.96
C SER A 10 7.93 41.50 -12.96
N GLU A 11 8.24 41.88 -11.71
CA GLU A 11 8.48 40.90 -10.65
C GLU A 11 7.31 39.94 -10.42
N GLU A 12 6.10 40.35 -10.81
CA GLU A 12 4.89 39.54 -10.76
C GLU A 12 4.90 38.45 -11.83
N ASP A 13 5.33 38.77 -13.06
CA ASP A 13 5.51 37.79 -14.14
C ASP A 13 6.57 36.73 -13.79
N CYS A 14 7.67 37.16 -13.16
CA CYS A 14 8.71 36.25 -12.66
C CYS A 14 8.16 35.29 -11.58
N ARG A 15 7.35 35.81 -10.64
CA ARG A 15 6.71 34.99 -9.59
C ARG A 15 5.69 34.00 -10.16
N ASP A 16 4.93 34.43 -11.16
CA ASP A 16 3.96 33.58 -11.86
C ASP A 16 4.64 32.47 -12.66
N LEU A 17 5.72 32.79 -13.38
CA LEU A 17 6.53 31.81 -14.10
C LEU A 17 7.13 30.77 -13.14
N LEU A 18 7.72 31.20 -12.02
CA LEU A 18 8.25 30.30 -10.99
C LEU A 18 7.16 29.40 -10.40
N SER A 19 5.98 29.96 -10.10
CA SER A 19 4.84 29.20 -9.58
C SER A 19 4.36 28.13 -10.57
N ARG A 20 4.32 28.43 -11.87
CA ARG A 20 3.95 27.47 -12.91
C ARG A 20 5.00 26.37 -13.08
N CYS A 21 6.29 26.73 -13.04
CA CYS A 21 7.38 25.76 -13.10
C CYS A 21 7.32 24.76 -11.93
N TRP A 22 7.10 25.23 -10.70
CA TRP A 22 6.93 24.35 -9.54
C TRP A 22 5.69 23.47 -9.62
N GLN A 23 4.53 24.03 -10.02
CA GLN A 23 3.31 23.23 -10.21
C GLN A 23 3.50 22.14 -11.27
N MET A 24 4.23 22.45 -12.35
CA MET A 24 4.56 21.48 -13.40
C MET A 24 5.46 20.37 -12.86
N GLU A 25 6.51 20.73 -12.11
CA GLU A 25 7.45 19.79 -11.50
C GLU A 25 6.73 18.83 -10.56
N GLU A 26 5.89 19.33 -9.68
CA GLU A 26 5.15 18.52 -8.72
C GLU A 26 4.10 17.63 -9.40
N SER A 27 3.33 18.18 -10.35
CA SER A 27 2.38 17.38 -11.14
C SER A 27 3.09 16.26 -11.90
N MET A 28 4.29 16.54 -12.41
CA MET A 28 5.09 15.55 -13.11
C MET A 28 5.62 14.47 -12.16
N GLN A 29 6.12 14.86 -10.99
CA GLN A 29 6.56 13.95 -9.94
C GLN A 29 5.42 13.04 -9.46
N GLU A 30 4.24 13.58 -9.18
CA GLU A 30 3.06 12.81 -8.78
C GLU A 30 2.64 11.80 -9.86
N LYS A 31 2.62 12.21 -11.13
CA LYS A 31 2.29 11.32 -12.26
C LYS A 31 3.30 10.20 -12.40
N PHE A 32 4.59 10.50 -12.27
CA PHE A 32 5.62 9.47 -12.34
C PHE A 32 5.54 8.50 -11.16
N GLN A 33 5.39 9.01 -9.94
CA GLN A 33 5.25 8.17 -8.76
C GLN A 33 4.03 7.25 -8.87
N THR A 34 2.89 7.79 -9.30
CA THR A 34 1.66 6.99 -9.51
C THR A 34 1.87 5.89 -10.54
N LYS A 35 2.56 6.17 -11.65
CA LYS A 35 2.87 5.18 -12.68
C LYS A 35 3.83 4.11 -12.16
N LEU A 36 4.89 4.49 -11.43
CA LEU A 36 5.85 3.57 -10.84
C LEU A 36 5.16 2.62 -9.84
N THR A 37 4.40 3.16 -8.91
CA THR A 37 3.63 2.37 -7.95
C THR A 37 2.64 1.44 -8.66
N SER A 38 2.01 1.87 -9.76
CA SER A 38 1.09 1.04 -10.54
C SER A 38 1.79 -0.13 -11.24
N LEU A 39 2.97 0.11 -11.83
CA LEU A 39 3.80 -0.93 -12.46
C LEU A 39 4.32 -1.93 -11.43
N GLU A 40 4.78 -1.43 -10.28
CA GLU A 40 5.25 -2.26 -9.20
C GLU A 40 4.12 -3.12 -8.61
N ALA A 41 2.95 -2.53 -8.38
CA ALA A 41 1.77 -3.26 -7.96
C ALA A 41 1.44 -4.37 -8.95
N TYR A 42 1.43 -4.06 -10.26
CA TYR A 42 1.16 -5.04 -11.31
C TYR A 42 2.14 -6.22 -11.27
N SER A 43 3.44 -5.95 -11.16
CA SER A 43 4.50 -6.98 -11.07
C SER A 43 4.40 -7.88 -9.83
N ARG A 44 3.84 -7.34 -8.73
CA ARG A 44 3.65 -8.06 -7.46
C ARG A 44 2.29 -8.75 -7.35
N ARG A 45 1.41 -8.70 -8.36
CA ARG A 45 0.06 -9.28 -8.27
C ARG A 45 0.06 -10.79 -8.05
N GLU A 46 1.02 -11.51 -8.60
CA GLU A 46 1.17 -12.96 -8.41
C GLU A 46 1.98 -13.29 -7.15
N SER A 47 2.46 -12.28 -6.42
CA SER A 47 3.27 -12.45 -5.22
C SER A 47 2.43 -12.41 -3.94
N LEU A 48 2.76 -13.31 -3.02
CA LEU A 48 2.19 -13.45 -1.70
C LEU A 48 3.30 -13.38 -0.66
N ARG A 49 2.99 -12.85 0.52
CA ARG A 49 3.92 -12.74 1.63
C ARG A 49 3.43 -13.57 2.83
N LEU A 50 4.29 -14.46 3.32
CA LEU A 50 4.07 -15.21 4.55
C LEU A 50 4.81 -14.53 5.69
N TYR A 51 4.11 -14.32 6.80
CA TYR A 51 4.64 -13.69 8.00
C TYR A 51 4.78 -14.71 9.14
N ARG A 52 5.81 -14.51 9.99
CA ARG A 52 6.03 -15.24 11.24
C ARG A 52 6.32 -16.73 11.06
N VAL A 53 6.97 -17.11 9.97
CA VAL A 53 7.53 -18.44 9.81
C VAL A 53 8.89 -18.47 10.53
N PRO A 54 9.09 -19.34 11.56
CA PRO A 54 10.36 -19.41 12.28
C PRO A 54 11.54 -19.62 11.32
N GLU A 55 12.68 -19.00 11.62
CA GLU A 55 13.90 -19.19 10.83
C GLU A 55 14.39 -20.65 10.99
N GLY A 56 14.89 -21.27 9.92
CA GLY A 56 15.45 -22.63 9.97
C GLY A 56 14.47 -23.80 9.75
N GLU A 57 13.15 -23.58 9.82
CA GLU A 57 12.12 -24.62 9.54
C GLU A 57 12.19 -25.19 8.11
N GLU A 58 12.89 -24.48 7.24
CA GLU A 58 13.03 -24.74 5.81
C GLU A 58 14.18 -25.71 5.51
N SER A 59 15.13 -25.85 6.45
CA SER A 59 16.38 -26.58 6.25
C SER A 59 16.18 -28.06 5.94
N GLY A 60 15.03 -28.63 6.31
CA GLY A 60 14.67 -30.02 6.00
C GLY A 60 14.05 -30.23 4.61
N ALA A 61 13.77 -29.17 3.84
CA ALA A 61 13.17 -29.26 2.52
C ALA A 61 14.23 -29.13 1.40
N PRO A 62 14.04 -29.83 0.26
CA PRO A 62 14.98 -29.74 -0.86
C PRO A 62 15.02 -28.34 -1.50
N SER A 63 13.94 -27.57 -1.37
CA SER A 63 13.88 -26.18 -1.81
C SER A 63 12.86 -25.40 -0.99
N MET A 64 13.02 -24.07 -0.96
CA MET A 64 12.04 -23.17 -0.33
C MET A 64 10.63 -23.33 -0.94
N ALA A 65 10.54 -23.51 -2.26
CA ALA A 65 9.25 -23.69 -2.94
C ALA A 65 8.55 -24.96 -2.44
N HIS A 66 9.30 -26.06 -2.27
CA HIS A 66 8.78 -27.31 -1.72
C HIS A 66 8.33 -27.17 -0.26
N PHE A 67 9.11 -26.45 0.56
CA PHE A 67 8.71 -26.13 1.94
C PHE A 67 7.39 -25.37 1.98
N VAL A 68 7.26 -24.31 1.19
CA VAL A 68 6.03 -23.50 1.13
C VAL A 68 4.86 -24.34 0.63
N GLU A 69 5.05 -25.16 -0.42
CA GLU A 69 3.98 -26.03 -0.93
C GLU A 69 3.49 -27.00 0.15
N LYS A 70 4.41 -27.67 0.86
CA LYS A 70 4.08 -28.57 1.97
C LYS A 70 3.30 -27.82 3.07
N LEU A 71 3.84 -26.67 3.50
CA LEU A 71 3.23 -25.84 4.54
C LEU A 71 1.79 -25.42 4.19
N LEU A 72 1.57 -24.98 2.95
CA LEU A 72 0.24 -24.56 2.49
C LEU A 72 -0.73 -25.75 2.42
N ARG A 73 -0.30 -26.91 1.89
CA ARG A 73 -1.16 -28.09 1.76
C ARG A 73 -1.54 -28.71 3.10
N GLU A 74 -0.64 -28.71 4.08
CA GLU A 74 -0.91 -29.24 5.42
C GLU A 74 -1.88 -28.35 6.21
N ASN A 75 -1.79 -27.03 6.00
CA ASN A 75 -2.52 -26.06 6.83
C ASN A 75 -3.80 -25.51 6.18
N LEU A 76 -3.89 -25.53 4.85
CA LEU A 76 -5.04 -25.04 4.09
C LEU A 76 -5.72 -26.22 3.40
N ALA A 77 -7.05 -26.20 3.35
CA ALA A 77 -7.85 -27.22 2.66
C ALA A 77 -7.81 -27.02 1.13
N ILE A 78 -6.60 -27.08 0.56
CA ILE A 78 -6.37 -26.96 -0.89
C ILE A 78 -6.59 -28.35 -1.51
N PRO A 79 -7.41 -28.47 -2.57
CA PRO A 79 -7.60 -29.75 -3.24
C PRO A 79 -6.27 -30.33 -3.74
N PRO A 80 -6.02 -31.64 -3.56
CA PRO A 80 -4.77 -32.26 -4.01
C PRO A 80 -4.61 -32.18 -5.53
N SER A 81 -5.72 -32.08 -6.28
CA SER A 81 -5.73 -31.88 -7.72
C SER A 81 -5.26 -30.50 -8.18
N THR A 82 -5.25 -29.50 -7.30
CA THR A 82 -4.85 -28.14 -7.66
C THR A 82 -3.32 -28.00 -7.60
N PRO A 83 -2.64 -27.76 -8.73
CA PRO A 83 -1.21 -27.51 -8.72
C PRO A 83 -0.95 -26.09 -8.22
N LEU A 84 -0.11 -25.94 -7.19
CA LEU A 84 0.22 -24.62 -6.64
C LEU A 84 1.13 -23.81 -7.55
N GLN A 85 1.94 -24.46 -8.40
CA GLN A 85 2.75 -23.81 -9.44
C GLN A 85 3.56 -22.62 -8.90
N ILE A 86 4.31 -22.84 -7.82
CA ILE A 86 5.17 -21.82 -7.22
C ILE A 86 6.38 -21.60 -8.14
N GLN A 87 6.51 -20.40 -8.70
CA GLN A 87 7.63 -20.02 -9.56
C GLN A 87 8.90 -19.80 -8.75
N ARG A 88 8.78 -19.06 -7.64
CA ARG A 88 9.89 -18.70 -6.78
C ARG A 88 9.42 -18.52 -5.35
N ALA A 89 10.17 -19.03 -4.38
CA ALA A 89 9.99 -18.71 -2.99
C ALA A 89 11.34 -18.43 -2.35
N HIS A 90 11.43 -17.41 -1.50
CA HIS A 90 12.64 -17.03 -0.79
C HIS A 90 12.30 -16.15 0.41
N ARG A 91 13.14 -16.15 1.45
CA ARG A 91 13.08 -15.10 2.49
C ARG A 91 13.47 -13.75 1.90
N VAL A 92 12.92 -12.69 2.47
CA VAL A 92 13.36 -11.33 2.18
C VAL A 92 14.86 -11.21 2.45
N LEU A 93 15.57 -10.59 1.52
CA LEU A 93 17.00 -10.32 1.60
C LEU A 93 17.27 -9.18 2.61
N SER A 94 17.04 -9.47 3.88
CA SER A 94 17.42 -8.61 5.00
C SER A 94 18.39 -9.37 5.92
N LEU A 95 19.16 -8.61 6.70
CA LEU A 95 20.02 -9.16 7.75
C LEU A 95 19.22 -10.12 8.64
N LEU A 96 19.89 -11.18 9.09
CA LEU A 96 19.29 -12.12 10.02
C LEU A 96 18.90 -11.34 11.28
N PRO A 97 17.62 -11.40 11.68
CA PRO A 97 17.14 -10.58 12.76
C PRO A 97 17.62 -11.20 14.09
N PRO A 98 17.89 -10.40 15.15
CA PRO A 98 18.39 -10.92 16.43
C PRO A 98 17.44 -11.94 17.07
N ASP A 99 17.97 -12.81 17.93
CA ASP A 99 17.15 -13.78 18.65
C ASP A 99 16.02 -13.09 19.44
N GLY A 100 14.79 -13.60 19.28
CA GLY A 100 13.58 -13.04 19.88
C GLY A 100 12.88 -11.94 19.08
N SER A 101 13.47 -11.48 17.97
CA SER A 101 12.79 -10.55 17.05
C SER A 101 11.88 -11.28 16.05
N GLN A 102 11.08 -10.53 15.27
CA GLN A 102 10.17 -11.14 14.30
C GLN A 102 10.95 -11.83 13.16
N PRO A 103 10.64 -13.09 12.84
CA PRO A 103 11.27 -13.78 11.71
C PRO A 103 11.05 -13.05 10.39
N ARG A 104 11.99 -13.19 9.45
CA ARG A 104 11.85 -12.59 8.12
C ARG A 104 10.68 -13.21 7.39
N SER A 105 9.94 -12.39 6.65
CA SER A 105 8.84 -12.87 5.83
C SER A 105 9.36 -13.65 4.61
N ILE A 106 8.58 -14.64 4.18
CA ILE A 106 8.85 -15.39 2.94
C ILE A 106 8.03 -14.76 1.82
N LEU A 107 8.69 -14.45 0.71
CA LEU A 107 8.08 -14.00 -0.54
C LEU A 107 7.88 -15.17 -1.47
N VAL A 108 6.65 -15.36 -1.91
CA VAL A 108 6.23 -16.46 -2.79
C VAL A 108 5.61 -15.88 -4.04
N LYS A 109 6.16 -16.21 -5.20
CA LYS A 109 5.62 -15.85 -6.50
C LYS A 109 4.98 -17.07 -7.14
N PHE A 110 3.70 -16.97 -7.44
CA PHE A 110 2.94 -17.98 -8.16
C PHE A 110 3.05 -17.78 -9.67
N LEU A 111 2.91 -18.84 -10.45
CA LEU A 111 2.78 -18.72 -11.91
C LEU A 111 1.41 -18.20 -12.33
N CYS A 112 0.37 -18.51 -11.55
CA CYS A 112 -1.01 -18.15 -11.86
C CYS A 112 -1.65 -17.29 -10.76
N PHE A 113 -2.20 -16.14 -11.15
CA PHE A 113 -2.88 -15.22 -10.23
C PHE A 113 -4.09 -15.86 -9.54
N THR A 114 -4.87 -16.68 -10.26
CA THR A 114 -6.09 -17.30 -9.71
C THR A 114 -5.78 -18.29 -8.59
N VAL A 115 -4.70 -19.07 -8.74
CA VAL A 115 -4.23 -20.00 -7.71
C VAL A 115 -3.80 -19.24 -6.46
N LYS A 116 -3.06 -18.15 -6.62
CA LYS A 116 -2.65 -17.29 -5.50
C LYS A 116 -3.86 -16.70 -4.76
N GLU A 117 -4.86 -16.18 -5.48
CA GLU A 117 -6.09 -15.65 -4.86
C GLU A 117 -6.87 -16.73 -4.10
N GLU A 118 -6.93 -17.94 -4.64
CA GLU A 118 -7.62 -19.06 -3.99
C GLU A 118 -6.92 -19.48 -2.69
N VAL A 119 -5.59 -19.62 -2.72
CA VAL A 119 -4.79 -19.87 -1.51
C VAL A 119 -5.03 -18.78 -0.45
N LEU A 120 -5.03 -17.51 -0.88
CA LEU A 120 -5.24 -16.39 0.02
C LEU A 120 -6.66 -16.36 0.61
N ARG A 121 -7.67 -16.68 -0.20
CA ARG A 121 -9.07 -16.80 0.22
C ARG A 121 -9.21 -17.85 1.34
N LEU A 122 -8.62 -19.04 1.14
CA LEU A 122 -8.64 -20.11 2.13
C LEU A 122 -7.91 -19.70 3.43
N ALA A 123 -6.76 -19.03 3.30
CA ALA A 123 -6.02 -18.55 4.46
C ALA A 123 -6.79 -17.49 5.26
N TRP A 124 -7.48 -16.55 4.58
CA TRP A 124 -8.30 -15.53 5.23
C TRP A 124 -9.56 -16.08 5.88
N GLN A 125 -10.19 -17.10 5.28
CA GLN A 125 -11.32 -17.81 5.90
C GLN A 125 -10.92 -18.46 7.23
N LYS A 126 -9.73 -19.07 7.28
CA LYS A 126 -9.16 -19.66 8.51
C LYS A 126 -8.61 -18.62 9.49
N LYS A 127 -8.51 -17.34 9.08
CA LYS A 127 -7.87 -16.23 9.81
C LYS A 127 -6.40 -16.54 10.16
N GLY A 128 -5.67 -17.15 9.23
CA GLY A 128 -4.31 -17.67 9.41
C GLY A 128 -4.28 -19.12 9.90
N PHE A 129 -3.09 -19.65 10.15
CA PHE A 129 -2.91 -21.00 10.71
C PHE A 129 -1.73 -21.04 11.69
N MET A 130 -1.64 -22.12 12.47
CA MET A 130 -0.61 -22.30 13.51
C MET A 130 0.47 -23.26 13.03
N LEU A 131 1.74 -22.87 13.20
CA LEU A 131 2.90 -23.73 13.00
C LEU A 131 3.78 -23.63 14.25
N ASN A 132 4.06 -24.75 14.93
CA ASN A 132 4.95 -24.81 16.10
C ASN A 132 4.68 -23.67 17.11
N SER A 133 3.40 -23.47 17.46
CA SER A 133 2.93 -22.41 18.37
C SER A 133 2.95 -20.96 17.83
N SER A 134 3.44 -20.75 16.60
CA SER A 134 3.44 -19.45 15.93
C SER A 134 2.25 -19.31 14.98
N LYS A 135 1.51 -18.19 15.10
CA LYS A 135 0.44 -17.86 14.17
C LYS A 135 1.00 -17.27 12.88
N ILE A 136 0.91 -18.02 11.79
CA ILE A 136 1.29 -17.61 10.45
C ILE A 136 0.13 -16.87 9.79
N ASN A 137 0.45 -15.73 9.19
CA ASN A 137 -0.49 -14.92 8.41
C ASN A 137 0.00 -14.81 6.96
N LEU A 138 -0.97 -14.80 6.05
CA LEU A 138 -0.75 -14.65 4.61
C LEU A 138 -1.44 -13.36 4.15
N ASP A 139 -0.72 -12.54 3.41
CA ASP A 139 -1.25 -11.34 2.77
C ASP A 139 -0.63 -11.16 1.39
N HIS A 140 -1.19 -10.28 0.57
CA HIS A 140 -0.56 -9.91 -0.69
C HIS A 140 0.74 -9.15 -0.45
N ASP A 141 1.67 -9.26 -1.40
CA ASP A 141 2.86 -8.40 -1.41
C ASP A 141 2.52 -7.04 -2.04
N TYR A 142 2.13 -6.07 -1.20
CA TYR A 142 1.84 -4.71 -1.66
C TYR A 142 3.12 -3.86 -1.78
N PRO A 143 3.21 -2.94 -2.76
CA PRO A 143 4.20 -1.87 -2.75
C PRO A 143 4.08 -1.02 -1.48
N PRO A 144 5.19 -0.42 -1.00
CA PRO A 144 5.20 0.36 0.23
C PRO A 144 4.22 1.54 0.21
N GLU A 145 4.03 2.21 -0.93
CA GLU A 145 3.08 3.32 -1.06
C GLU A 145 1.64 2.83 -0.88
N ILE A 146 1.26 1.70 -1.49
CA ILE A 146 -0.07 1.12 -1.32
C ILE A 146 -0.28 0.64 0.12
N MET A 147 0.77 0.11 0.77
CA MET A 147 0.71 -0.24 2.19
C MET A 147 0.49 0.99 3.07
N ALA A 148 1.16 2.11 2.78
CA ALA A 148 0.98 3.37 3.49
C ALA A 148 -0.47 3.88 3.34
N MET A 149 -0.99 3.95 2.12
CA MET A 149 -2.39 4.34 1.87
C MET A 149 -3.37 3.42 2.61
N ARG A 150 -3.14 2.10 2.61
CA ARG A 150 -3.98 1.14 3.36
C ARG A 150 -3.93 1.33 4.87
N LYS A 151 -2.78 1.78 5.39
CA LYS A 151 -2.60 2.06 6.82
C LYS A 151 -3.37 3.31 7.22
N GLU A 152 -3.49 4.31 6.37
CA GLU A 152 -4.29 5.51 6.64
C GLU A 152 -5.78 5.17 6.84
N TYR A 153 -6.32 4.21 6.09
CA TYR A 153 -7.69 3.69 6.31
C TYR A 153 -7.86 2.84 7.59
N ALA A 154 -6.82 2.64 8.42
CA ALA A 154 -6.91 1.78 9.61
C ALA A 154 -7.96 2.28 10.61
N GLU A 155 -8.00 3.59 10.89
CA GLU A 155 -8.99 4.19 11.80
C GLU A 155 -10.42 4.03 11.27
N ALA A 156 -10.65 4.35 9.99
CA ALA A 156 -11.95 4.17 9.36
C ALA A 156 -12.42 2.70 9.41
N ARG A 157 -11.52 1.74 9.13
CA ARG A 157 -11.83 0.30 9.22
C ARG A 157 -12.14 -0.15 10.64
N LYS A 158 -11.44 0.41 11.64
CA LYS A 158 -11.70 0.10 13.05
C LYS A 158 -13.12 0.51 13.43
N VAL A 159 -13.51 1.74 13.11
CA VAL A 159 -14.86 2.26 13.41
C VAL A 159 -15.95 1.48 12.67
N LEU A 160 -15.74 1.18 11.37
CA LEU A 160 -16.67 0.36 10.59
C LEU A 160 -16.85 -1.04 11.19
N LYS A 161 -15.77 -1.64 11.71
CA LYS A 161 -15.80 -2.94 12.39
C LYS A 161 -16.55 -2.87 13.72
N GLU A 162 -16.32 -1.83 14.53
CA GLU A 162 -17.03 -1.61 15.80
C GLU A 162 -18.54 -1.46 15.60
N LYS A 163 -18.94 -0.84 14.49
CA LYS A 163 -20.35 -0.63 14.13
C LYS A 163 -20.95 -1.76 13.29
N ASN A 164 -20.22 -2.86 13.11
CA ASN A 164 -20.64 -4.03 12.32
C ASN A 164 -21.08 -3.71 10.88
N VAL A 165 -20.56 -2.63 10.29
CA VAL A 165 -20.84 -2.26 8.90
C VAL A 165 -19.99 -3.13 7.99
N ARG A 166 -20.61 -3.74 6.98
CA ARG A 166 -19.88 -4.55 6.00
C ARG A 166 -19.04 -3.64 5.11
N PHE A 167 -17.74 -3.92 5.02
CA PHE A 167 -16.83 -3.23 4.12
C PHE A 167 -15.89 -4.20 3.41
N ARG A 168 -15.29 -3.74 2.30
CA ARG A 168 -14.26 -4.44 1.53
C ARG A 168 -13.18 -3.46 1.13
N THR A 169 -11.93 -3.80 1.39
CA THR A 169 -10.78 -3.05 0.86
C THR A 169 -10.42 -3.60 -0.51
N LEU A 170 -10.47 -2.76 -1.53
CA LEU A 170 -10.12 -3.12 -2.89
C LEU A 170 -8.60 -3.02 -3.11
N TYR A 171 -8.13 -3.64 -4.19
CA TYR A 171 -6.77 -3.47 -4.68
C TYR A 171 -6.57 -2.00 -5.10
N SER A 172 -5.36 -1.45 -4.88
CA SER A 172 -5.02 0.00 -4.89
C SER A 172 -5.49 0.84 -3.68
N ALA A 173 -5.86 0.21 -2.57
CA ALA A 173 -6.23 0.87 -1.30
C ALA A 173 -7.58 1.62 -1.28
N ARG A 174 -8.55 1.26 -2.14
CA ARG A 174 -9.89 1.88 -2.11
C ARG A 174 -10.79 1.20 -1.08
N LEU A 175 -11.62 1.98 -0.39
CA LEU A 175 -12.53 1.45 0.63
C LEU A 175 -13.97 1.37 0.08
N LYS A 176 -14.52 0.17 -0.03
CA LYS A 176 -15.90 -0.06 -0.43
C LYS A 176 -16.74 -0.39 0.79
N VAL A 177 -17.75 0.43 1.09
CA VAL A 177 -18.62 0.27 2.27
C VAL A 177 -20.05 0.01 1.80
N PHE A 178 -20.70 -0.95 2.45
CA PHE A 178 -22.09 -1.33 2.19
C PHE A 178 -22.95 -0.71 3.28
N PHE A 179 -23.64 0.37 2.93
CA PHE A 179 -24.64 1.01 3.80
C PHE A 179 -26.03 0.50 3.44
N GLU A 180 -27.00 0.77 4.32
CA GLU A 180 -28.41 0.43 4.08
C GLU A 180 -28.97 1.13 2.83
N GLY A 181 -28.55 2.38 2.57
CA GLY A 181 -28.94 3.15 1.39
C GLY A 181 -28.12 2.88 0.12
N GLY A 182 -27.22 1.89 0.13
CA GLY A 182 -26.44 1.50 -1.04
C GLY A 182 -24.93 1.39 -0.79
N VAL A 183 -24.20 1.18 -1.88
CA VAL A 183 -22.77 0.88 -1.85
C VAL A 183 -21.98 2.11 -2.24
N LYS A 184 -21.10 2.58 -1.36
CA LYS A 184 -20.19 3.71 -1.65
C LYS A 184 -18.75 3.22 -1.70
N THR A 185 -17.98 3.74 -2.66
CA THR A 185 -16.56 3.44 -2.80
C THR A 185 -15.76 4.73 -2.67
N TYR A 186 -14.90 4.78 -1.66
CA TYR A 186 -14.02 5.90 -1.40
C TYR A 186 -12.66 5.67 -2.04
N ASN A 187 -12.15 6.69 -2.72
CA ASN A 187 -10.83 6.64 -3.34
C ASN A 187 -9.76 7.18 -2.39
N THR A 188 -10.12 8.15 -1.54
CA THR A 188 -9.21 8.76 -0.59
C THR A 188 -9.73 8.66 0.85
N VAL A 189 -8.79 8.77 1.79
CA VAL A 189 -9.09 8.61 3.22
C VAL A 189 -9.86 9.81 3.73
N GLU A 190 -9.61 11.00 3.18
CA GLU A 190 -10.31 12.24 3.50
C GLU A 190 -11.80 12.10 3.14
N GLU A 191 -12.10 11.62 1.93
CA GLU A 191 -13.47 11.38 1.49
C GLU A 191 -14.18 10.37 2.42
N ALA A 192 -13.48 9.29 2.79
CA ALA A 192 -14.03 8.28 3.69
C ALA A 192 -14.27 8.85 5.09
N THR A 193 -13.29 9.50 5.71
CA THR A 193 -13.41 10.00 7.08
C THR A 193 -14.44 11.12 7.19
N ALA A 194 -14.53 12.02 6.21
CA ALA A 194 -15.54 13.08 6.17
C ALA A 194 -16.97 12.52 6.04
N ASP A 195 -17.18 11.54 5.16
CA ASP A 195 -18.51 10.93 4.97
C ASP A 195 -18.90 10.04 6.16
N LEU A 196 -17.94 9.38 6.82
CA LEU A 196 -18.23 8.63 8.05
C LEU A 196 -18.57 9.58 9.20
N ALA A 197 -17.86 10.70 9.33
CA ALA A 197 -18.15 11.72 10.34
C ALA A 197 -19.52 12.36 10.13
N SER A 198 -19.91 12.68 8.90
CA SER A 198 -21.25 13.23 8.60
C SER A 198 -22.39 12.24 8.90
N ARG A 199 -22.09 10.93 8.86
CA ARG A 199 -23.00 9.85 9.27
C ARG A 199 -23.02 9.59 10.78
N GLY A 200 -22.34 10.41 11.58
CA GLY A 200 -22.30 10.28 13.04
C GLY A 200 -21.38 9.17 13.56
N LEU A 201 -20.42 8.71 12.74
CA LEU A 201 -19.41 7.73 13.17
C LEU A 201 -18.21 8.46 13.78
N PRO A 202 -17.67 7.98 14.93
CA PRO A 202 -16.58 8.65 15.63
C PRO A 202 -15.23 8.39 14.93
N VAL A 203 -14.98 9.08 13.81
CA VAL A 203 -13.74 8.97 13.03
C VAL A 203 -12.92 10.26 13.17
N LYS A 204 -11.60 10.12 13.39
CA LYS A 204 -10.69 11.27 13.33
C LYS A 204 -10.57 11.70 11.86
N VAL A 205 -11.05 12.91 11.56
CA VAL A 205 -10.95 13.49 10.22
C VAL A 205 -9.48 13.82 9.96
N ILE A 206 -8.90 13.18 8.95
CA ILE A 206 -7.57 13.55 8.46
C ILE A 206 -7.80 14.66 7.43
N THR A 207 -7.33 15.86 7.73
CA THR A 207 -7.29 16.96 6.76
C THR A 207 -6.13 16.75 5.79
N PRO A 208 -6.32 17.03 4.49
CA PRO A 208 -5.25 16.89 3.52
C PRO A 208 -4.08 17.81 3.89
N PRO A 209 -2.83 17.41 3.59
CA PRO A 209 -1.70 18.32 3.67
C PRO A 209 -1.99 19.53 2.77
N ALA A 210 -1.61 20.72 3.25
CA ALA A 210 -1.82 21.98 2.55
C ALA A 210 -1.40 21.85 1.09
N THR A 211 -2.26 22.31 0.18
CA THR A 211 -1.97 22.31 -1.25
C THR A 211 -0.64 23.02 -1.51
N PRO A 212 0.05 22.70 -2.59
CA PRO A 212 1.36 23.30 -2.89
C PRO A 212 1.29 24.82 -3.00
N ARG A 213 0.15 25.31 -3.49
CA ARG A 213 -0.24 26.73 -3.51
C ARG A 213 -0.29 27.37 -2.11
N GLU A 214 -0.81 26.64 -1.13
CA GLU A 214 -0.87 27.07 0.27
C GLU A 214 0.50 26.95 0.96
N LYS A 215 1.35 25.99 0.56
CA LYS A 215 2.75 25.91 1.01
C LYS A 215 3.56 27.10 0.46
N LEU A 216 3.36 27.46 -0.80
CA LEU A 216 3.99 28.63 -1.43
C LEU A 216 3.57 29.95 -0.79
N GLN A 217 2.29 30.10 -0.44
CA GLN A 217 1.80 31.27 0.32
C GLN A 217 2.33 31.32 1.76
N ARG A 218 2.71 30.17 2.34
CA ARG A 218 3.25 30.07 3.70
C ARG A 218 4.77 30.14 3.77
N CYS A 219 5.49 30.00 2.66
CA CYS A 219 6.94 30.17 2.64
C CYS A 219 7.27 31.65 2.85
N PRO A 220 7.84 32.05 4.01
CA PRO A 220 8.42 33.37 4.10
C PRO A 220 9.66 33.35 3.19
N LEU A 221 9.59 34.03 2.05
CA LEU A 221 10.80 34.41 1.34
C LEU A 221 11.61 35.25 2.34
N LYS A 222 12.63 34.65 2.96
CA LYS A 222 13.62 35.38 3.77
C LYS A 222 14.38 36.30 2.81
N HIS A 223 13.84 37.49 2.58
CA HIS A 223 14.54 38.61 1.99
C HIS A 223 15.48 39.20 3.05
N SER A 224 16.55 38.47 3.38
CA SER A 224 17.69 39.00 4.12
C SER A 224 18.78 37.94 4.21
N GLU A 225 19.57 37.77 3.15
CA GLU A 225 20.95 37.23 3.17
C GLU A 225 21.46 37.13 1.72
N MET A 226 21.44 38.25 1.00
CA MET A 226 22.28 38.49 -0.19
C MET A 226 22.49 40.01 -0.33
N LEU A 227 23.18 40.59 0.65
CA LEU A 227 23.99 41.79 0.51
C LEU A 227 25.32 41.53 1.21
#